data_AF-A0A7S3KBQ1-F1
#
_entry.id   AF-A0A7S3KBQ1-F1
#
_cell.length_a   1.000
_cell.length_b   1.000
_cell.length_c   1.000
_cell.angle_alpha   90.00
_cell.angle_beta   90.00
_cell.angle_gamma   90.00
#
_symmetry.space_group_name_H-M   'P 1'
#
loop_
_entity.id
_entity.type
_entity.pdbx_description
1 polymer ?
#
loop_
_entity_poly.entity_id
_entity_poly.type
_entity_poly.pdbx_seq_one_letter_code
_entity_poly.pdbx_strand_id
1 'polypeptide(L)'
;KSRDSNQQYVTEIIESKKLEIKEAIKNMPLEKILIKANPKKKHSGPRSSKFRGVSLNGKKWQTLVMGPNKNAYRGRHVREQDAAKDYDRHSILRQGLCAKTNFNYTVKELFQIVSIENYF
;
A
#
# COMPACT_ATOMS: atom_id res chain seq x y z
N LYS A 1 -26.67 -7.03 -3.92
CA LYS A 1 -26.54 -6.56 -2.51
C LYS A 1 -25.18 -6.83 -1.85
N SER A 2 -24.35 -7.82 -2.29
CA SER A 2 -23.10 -8.20 -1.59
C SER A 2 -21.81 -7.47 -2.02
N ARG A 3 -21.78 -6.81 -3.18
CA ARG A 3 -20.55 -6.19 -3.72
C ARG A 3 -20.34 -4.77 -3.20
N ASP A 4 -21.42 -3.99 -3.10
CA ASP A 4 -21.38 -2.61 -2.61
C ASP A 4 -21.10 -2.55 -1.10
N SER A 5 -21.68 -3.46 -0.33
CA SER A 5 -21.39 -3.57 1.12
C SER A 5 -19.93 -3.89 1.42
N ASN A 6 -19.29 -4.74 0.59
CA ASN A 6 -17.86 -5.03 0.71
C ASN A 6 -16.99 -3.84 0.32
N GLN A 7 -17.38 -3.06 -0.68
CA GLN A 7 -16.65 -1.86 -1.09
C GLN A 7 -16.74 -0.78 0.00
N GLN A 8 -17.94 -0.55 0.53
CA GLN A 8 -18.18 0.39 1.62
C GLN A 8 -17.36 0.04 2.86
N TYR A 9 -17.36 -1.24 3.28
CA TYR A 9 -16.55 -1.70 4.41
C TYR A 9 -15.05 -1.44 4.21
N VAL A 10 -14.53 -1.68 3.00
CA VAL A 10 -13.12 -1.40 2.68
C VAL A 10 -12.83 0.10 2.76
N THR A 11 -13.71 0.95 2.24
CA THR A 11 -13.59 2.41 2.34
C THR A 11 -13.59 2.88 3.79
N GLU A 12 -14.49 2.36 4.64
CA GLU A 12 -14.56 2.71 6.06
C GLU A 12 -13.27 2.37 6.80
N ILE A 13 -12.69 1.19 6.55
CA ILE A 13 -11.37 0.83 7.11
C ILE A 13 -10.31 1.84 6.67
N ILE A 14 -10.27 2.19 5.39
CA ILE A 14 -9.25 3.10 4.86
C ILE A 14 -9.36 4.48 5.48
N GLU A 15 -10.57 5.03 5.57
CA GLU A 15 -10.77 6.35 6.19
C GLU A 15 -10.41 6.34 7.67
N SER A 16 -10.77 5.28 8.40
CA SER A 16 -10.33 5.07 9.79
C SER A 16 -8.80 5.06 9.91
N LYS A 17 -8.10 4.32 9.03
CA LYS A 17 -6.63 4.27 9.04
C LYS A 17 -5.97 5.58 8.60
N LYS A 18 -6.55 6.32 7.67
CA LYS A 18 -6.08 7.66 7.32
C LYS A 18 -6.16 8.59 8.53
N LEU A 19 -7.25 8.56 9.29
CA LEU A 19 -7.40 9.38 10.48
C LEU A 19 -6.38 9.02 11.56
N GLU A 20 -6.21 7.71 11.84
CA GLU A 20 -5.20 7.20 12.77
C GLU A 20 -3.80 7.71 12.42
N ILE A 21 -3.40 7.61 11.16
CA ILE A 21 -2.09 8.08 10.69
C ILE A 21 -1.99 9.61 10.81
N LYS A 22 -3.03 10.37 10.40
CA LYS A 22 -3.05 11.85 10.47
C LYS A 22 -2.81 12.33 11.90
N GLU A 23 -3.51 11.74 12.87
CA GLU A 23 -3.32 12.08 14.29
C GLU A 23 -1.92 11.69 14.78
N ALA A 24 -1.42 10.51 14.40
CA ALA A 24 -0.08 10.07 14.80
C ALA A 24 1.04 10.97 14.27
N ILE A 25 0.88 11.57 13.09
CA ILE A 25 1.94 12.39 12.46
C ILE A 25 1.84 13.88 12.74
N LYS A 26 0.72 14.37 13.30
CA LYS A 26 0.36 15.78 13.44
C LYS A 26 1.45 16.70 13.99
N ASN A 27 2.20 16.22 14.98
CA ASN A 27 3.25 16.98 15.67
C ASN A 27 4.65 16.35 15.52
N MET A 28 4.88 15.57 14.46
CA MET A 28 6.16 14.91 14.24
C MET A 28 7.02 15.63 13.19
N PRO A 29 8.36 15.58 13.30
CA PRO A 29 9.25 16.14 12.28
C PRO A 29 9.02 15.47 10.91
N LEU A 30 8.93 16.27 9.86
CA LEU A 30 8.60 15.80 8.50
C LEU A 30 9.54 14.71 7.96
N GLU A 31 10.83 14.79 8.31
CA GLU A 31 11.86 13.85 7.84
C GLU A 31 11.97 12.59 8.70
N LYS A 32 11.22 12.50 9.81
CA LYS A 32 11.24 11.32 10.68
C LYS A 32 10.67 10.11 9.94
N ILE A 33 11.46 9.05 9.83
CA ILE A 33 11.00 7.75 9.32
C ILE A 33 10.12 7.09 10.38
N LEU A 34 8.86 6.80 10.05
CA LEU A 34 7.92 6.11 10.95
C LEU A 34 7.63 4.68 10.54
N ILE A 35 7.63 4.40 9.24
CA ILE A 35 7.53 3.02 8.75
C ILE A 35 8.88 2.67 8.16
N LYS A 36 9.57 1.71 8.80
CA LYS A 36 10.81 1.13 8.26
C LYS A 36 10.47 0.02 7.27
N ALA A 37 11.23 -0.05 6.19
CA ALA A 37 11.11 -1.08 5.17
C ALA A 37 11.19 -2.48 5.80
N ASN A 38 10.22 -3.34 5.45
CA ASN A 38 10.21 -4.76 5.79
C ASN A 38 9.94 -5.61 4.53
N PRO A 39 10.87 -5.55 3.55
CA PRO A 39 10.72 -6.27 2.30
C PRO A 39 10.69 -7.78 2.57
N LYS A 40 9.84 -8.51 1.85
CA LYS A 40 9.80 -9.98 1.96
C LYS A 40 11.11 -10.55 1.40
N LYS A 41 11.58 -11.68 1.95
CA LYS A 41 12.67 -12.46 1.34
C LYS A 41 12.31 -12.76 -0.12
N LYS A 42 13.28 -12.59 -1.02
CA LYS A 42 13.12 -12.84 -2.46
C LYS A 42 12.60 -14.26 -2.68
N HIS A 43 11.52 -14.40 -3.44
CA HIS A 43 11.17 -15.68 -4.03
C HIS A 43 11.90 -15.80 -5.36
N SER A 44 12.49 -16.96 -5.64
CA SER A 44 13.18 -17.23 -6.90
C SER A 44 12.21 -17.91 -7.87
N GLY A 45 11.71 -17.17 -8.85
CA GLY A 45 10.94 -17.70 -9.97
C GLY A 45 10.91 -16.73 -11.16
N PRO A 46 10.65 -17.20 -12.39
CA PRO A 46 10.76 -16.36 -13.60
C PRO A 46 9.74 -15.21 -13.67
N ARG A 47 8.67 -15.24 -12.86
CA ARG A 47 7.65 -14.19 -12.76
C ARG A 47 7.64 -13.47 -11.40
N SER A 48 8.60 -13.76 -10.52
CA SER A 48 8.62 -13.17 -9.18
C SER A 48 9.31 -11.82 -9.18
N SER A 49 8.63 -10.81 -8.67
CA SER A 49 9.27 -9.55 -8.31
C SER A 49 10.21 -9.72 -7.11
N LYS A 50 11.23 -8.87 -7.02
CA LYS A 50 12.01 -8.72 -5.79
C LYS A 50 11.25 -7.99 -4.68
N PHE A 51 10.16 -7.31 -5.03
CA PHE A 51 9.33 -6.56 -4.10
C PHE A 51 8.10 -7.39 -3.68
N ARG A 52 7.70 -7.20 -2.43
CA ARG A 52 6.48 -7.77 -1.87
C ARG A 52 5.28 -7.26 -2.66
N GLY A 53 4.40 -8.19 -3.04
CA GLY A 53 3.12 -7.86 -3.64
C GLY A 53 3.20 -7.28 -5.04
N VAL A 54 4.30 -7.52 -5.75
CA VAL A 54 4.47 -7.09 -7.15
C VAL A 54 4.54 -8.31 -8.06
N SER A 55 3.84 -8.24 -9.19
CA SER A 55 3.77 -9.32 -10.18
C SER A 55 3.88 -8.76 -11.60
N LEU A 56 4.53 -9.50 -12.50
CA LEU A 56 4.61 -9.15 -13.91
C LEU A 56 3.50 -9.86 -14.69
N ASN A 57 2.71 -9.09 -15.43
CA ASN A 57 1.68 -9.60 -16.34
C ASN A 57 1.95 -9.06 -17.75
N GLY A 58 2.37 -9.96 -18.66
CA GLY A 58 2.90 -9.57 -19.97
C GLY A 58 4.11 -8.64 -19.82
N LYS A 59 3.93 -7.38 -20.20
CA LYS A 59 4.97 -6.33 -20.13
C LYS A 59 4.71 -5.27 -19.05
N LYS A 60 3.74 -5.50 -18.14
CA LYS A 60 3.30 -4.52 -17.16
C LYS A 60 3.39 -5.08 -15.75
N TRP A 61 3.92 -4.27 -14.83
CA TRP A 61 3.99 -4.58 -13.41
C TRP A 61 2.67 -4.23 -12.72
N GLN A 62 2.23 -5.10 -11.83
CA GLN A 62 0.96 -5.00 -11.14
C GLN A 62 1.15 -5.20 -9.63
N THR A 63 0.31 -4.51 -8.88
CA THR A 63 0.25 -4.53 -7.43
C THR A 63 -0.79 -5.54 -6.96
N LEU A 64 -0.41 -6.47 -6.10
CA LEU A 64 -1.31 -7.40 -5.42
C LEU A 64 -1.93 -6.72 -4.19
N VAL A 65 -3.23 -6.46 -4.23
CA VAL A 65 -4.01 -5.94 -3.11
C VAL A 65 -4.76 -7.10 -2.46
N MET A 66 -4.45 -7.41 -1.20
CA MET A 66 -5.02 -8.56 -0.50
C MET A 66 -6.37 -8.24 0.15
N GLY A 67 -7.51 -8.46 -0.49
CA GLY A 67 -8.83 -8.21 0.11
C GLY A 67 -9.24 -9.26 1.15
N PRO A 68 -10.26 -8.99 1.98
CA PRO A 68 -10.75 -9.94 2.98
C PRO A 68 -11.27 -11.25 2.35
N ASN A 69 -11.93 -11.15 1.20
CA ASN A 69 -12.52 -12.30 0.51
C ASN A 69 -11.76 -12.72 -0.75
N LYS A 70 -11.01 -11.80 -1.35
CA LYS A 70 -10.24 -12.07 -2.56
C LYS A 70 -9.07 -11.12 -2.73
N ASN A 71 -7.99 -11.68 -3.26
CA ASN A 71 -6.87 -10.90 -3.76
C ASN A 71 -7.24 -10.28 -5.12
N ALA A 72 -6.74 -9.08 -5.39
CA ALA A 72 -6.90 -8.40 -6.66
C ALA A 72 -5.56 -7.84 -7.14
N TYR A 73 -5.32 -7.87 -8.45
CA TYR A 73 -4.20 -7.16 -9.06
C TYR A 73 -4.67 -5.78 -9.53
N ARG A 74 -3.92 -4.74 -9.16
CA ARG A 74 -4.17 -3.33 -9.48
C ARG A 74 -2.98 -2.72 -10.19
N GLY A 75 -3.23 -1.67 -10.98
CA GLY A 75 -2.19 -0.95 -11.71
C GLY A 75 -1.70 -1.64 -12.99
N ARG A 76 -1.05 -0.84 -13.83
CA ARG A 76 -0.33 -1.25 -15.06
C ARG A 76 0.96 -0.44 -15.15
N HIS A 77 1.81 -0.64 -14.16
CA HIS A 77 3.05 0.11 -13.99
C HIS A 77 4.08 -0.30 -15.05
N VAL A 78 4.88 0.67 -15.51
CA VAL A 78 5.99 0.41 -16.43
C VAL A 78 7.19 -0.11 -15.65
N ARG A 79 7.44 0.43 -14.46
CA ARG A 79 8.56 0.05 -13.60
C ARG A 79 8.09 -0.81 -12.43
N GLU A 80 8.92 -1.76 -12.06
CA GLU A 80 8.69 -2.66 -10.93
C GLU A 80 8.59 -1.88 -9.60
N GLN A 81 9.43 -0.86 -9.42
CA GLN A 81 9.47 -0.02 -8.23
C GLN A 81 8.18 0.80 -8.06
N ASP A 82 7.54 1.21 -9.15
CA ASP A 82 6.31 2.00 -9.07
C ASP A 82 5.16 1.14 -8.58
N ALA A 83 5.10 -0.12 -9.04
CA ALA A 83 4.17 -1.13 -8.48
C ALA A 83 4.48 -1.43 -7.00
N ALA A 84 5.75 -1.46 -6.60
CA ALA A 84 6.13 -1.68 -5.21
C ALA A 84 5.70 -0.52 -4.29
N LYS A 85 5.88 0.73 -4.74
CA LYS A 85 5.38 1.90 -4.00
C LYS A 85 3.87 1.91 -3.92
N ASP A 86 3.21 1.49 -4.99
CA ASP A 86 1.75 1.34 -5.01
C ASP A 86 1.27 0.28 -4.03
N TYR A 87 1.94 -0.87 -3.95
CA TYR A 87 1.68 -1.89 -2.93
C TYR A 87 1.81 -1.33 -1.51
N ASP A 88 2.89 -0.59 -1.24
CA ASP A 88 3.15 -0.02 0.08
C ASP A 88 2.04 0.95 0.49
N ARG A 89 1.60 1.83 -0.43
CA ARG A 89 0.47 2.73 -0.18
C ARG A 89 -0.83 1.98 0.15
N HIS A 90 -1.18 0.94 -0.62
CA HIS A 90 -2.34 0.10 -0.31
C HIS A 90 -2.20 -0.59 1.05
N SER A 91 -0.99 -1.01 1.43
CA SER A 91 -0.73 -1.66 2.71
C SER A 91 -0.86 -0.68 3.87
N ILE A 92 -0.29 0.52 3.74
CA ILE A 92 -0.37 1.62 4.72
C ILE A 92 -1.83 2.03 4.94
N LEU A 93 -2.59 2.26 3.86
CA LEU A 93 -3.99 2.69 3.95
C LEU A 93 -4.91 1.63 4.59
N ARG A 94 -4.47 0.36 4.67
CA ARG A 94 -5.29 -0.71 5.24
C ARG A 94 -4.83 -1.21 6.60
N GLN A 95 -3.53 -1.13 6.86
CA GLN A 95 -2.91 -1.64 8.08
C GLN A 95 -2.45 -0.51 9.01
N GLY A 96 -2.36 0.73 8.54
CA GLY A 96 -1.85 1.84 9.33
C GLY A 96 -0.31 1.80 9.43
N LEU A 97 0.21 2.22 10.59
CA LEU A 97 1.66 2.30 10.84
C LEU A 97 2.35 0.93 10.97
N CYS A 98 1.59 -0.16 11.12
CA CYS A 98 2.15 -1.52 11.19
C CYS A 98 2.27 -2.21 9.81
N ALA A 99 1.99 -1.49 8.72
CA ALA A 99 2.07 -2.02 7.37
C ALA A 99 3.47 -2.57 7.03
N LYS A 100 3.51 -3.76 6.43
CA LYS A 100 4.76 -4.34 5.91
C LYS A 100 5.06 -3.78 4.52
N THR A 101 5.93 -2.78 4.47
CA THR A 101 6.31 -2.06 3.25
C THR A 101 7.62 -2.56 2.64
N ASN A 102 7.86 -2.22 1.38
CA ASN A 102 9.12 -2.42 0.67
C ASN A 102 10.11 -1.28 0.93
N PHE A 103 9.63 -0.05 1.19
CA PHE A 103 10.44 1.15 1.41
C PHE A 103 10.21 1.76 2.80
N ASN A 104 11.13 2.65 3.18
CA ASN A 104 10.95 3.52 4.33
C ASN A 104 9.96 4.63 3.99
N TYR A 105 9.16 5.06 4.95
CA TYR A 105 8.25 6.18 4.81
C TYR A 105 8.46 7.21 5.91
N THR A 106 8.72 8.45 5.50
CA THR A 106 8.79 9.60 6.39
C THR A 106 7.41 10.13 6.75
N VAL A 107 7.32 10.95 7.79
CA VAL A 107 6.11 11.70 8.14
C VAL A 107 5.56 12.47 6.93
N LYS A 108 6.42 13.12 6.15
CA LYS A 108 6.05 13.86 4.94
C LYS A 108 5.37 12.95 3.90
N GLU A 109 5.95 11.79 3.64
CA GLU A 109 5.40 10.84 2.67
C GLU A 109 4.09 10.22 3.16
N LEU A 110 3.98 9.91 4.45
CA LEU A 110 2.74 9.44 5.05
C LEU A 110 1.62 10.48 4.94
N PHE A 111 1.93 11.76 5.19
CA PHE A 111 0.99 12.86 5.00
C PHE A 111 0.47 12.94 3.56
N GLN A 112 1.35 12.78 2.57
CA GLN A 112 0.95 12.75 1.16
C GLN A 112 0.02 11.57 0.86
N ILE A 113 0.32 10.38 1.39
CA ILE A 113 -0.49 9.18 1.16
C ILE A 113 -1.91 9.34 1.70
N VAL A 114 -2.06 9.84 2.92
CA VAL A 114 -3.37 9.97 3.59
C VAL A 114 -4.16 11.20 3.14
N SER A 115 -3.53 12.10 2.40
CA SER A 115 -4.18 13.27 1.79
C SER A 115 -4.80 12.98 0.42
N ILE A 116 -4.54 11.79 -0.16
CA ILE A 116 -5.16 11.40 -1.43
C ILE A 116 -6.62 10.98 -1.16
N GLU A 117 -7.56 11.73 -1.73
CA GLU A 117 -9.00 11.48 -1.59
C GLU A 117 -9.44 10.23 -2.36
N ASN A 118 -8.97 10.05 -3.61
CA ASN A 118 -9.43 9.00 -4.52
C ASN A 118 -8.37 7.93 -4.76
N TYR A 119 -8.16 7.06 -3.76
CA TYR A 119 -7.18 5.98 -3.87
C TYR A 119 -7.76 4.67 -4.45
N PHE A 120 -9.09 4.53 -4.53
CA PHE A 120 -9.78 3.31 -4.99
C PHE A 120 -10.89 3.58 -5.99
#